data_AF-A0A6N7W601-F1
#
_entry.id   AF-A0A6N7W601-F1
#
_cell.length_a   1.000
_cell.length_b   1.000
_cell.length_c   1.000
_cell.angle_alpha   90.00
_cell.angle_beta   90.00
_cell.angle_gamma   90.00
#
_symmetry.space_group_name_H-M   'P 1'
#
loop_
_entity.id
_entity.type
_entity.pdbx_description
1 polymer ?
#
loop_
_entity_poly.entity_id
_entity_poly.type
_entity_poly.pdbx_seq_one_letter_code
_entity_poly.pdbx_strand_id
1 'polypeptide(L)'
;MTTMDDIMKVMLQVKEAYPDMQVVNAGNPTWRLRPFKEWMGNSNDFLYDENGNVIYCDTADSFYDGVKYINEMYRNGLFSEENLAIINEDDAKQQALNGNCFIYEWNARPNQLTQLNTETQKNIPDAEWACLEVPDDAAAMTRANAGWSGVFISKNCKNPEAAIKVISYLNSEEGRHLALWGREGIDYTLTENGAPSFSEEWQEAYKDSKVMTEKYNNGYFLCTTELDELYLYYADVDPEVVASFEKNMDKYTNYPELSVAVPTSDSDPGIIYNKIKEAREAEYVKLYTAASDEEFEKVYQDYMNLLEKIGVNELNSYMTERVPEIKELYGF
;
A
#
# COMPACT_ATOMS: atom_id res chain seq x y z
N MET A 1 -0.15 -14.88 15.39
CA MET A 1 -1.55 -14.46 15.19
C MET A 1 -1.91 -14.90 13.80
N THR A 2 -2.86 -15.83 13.63
CA THR A 2 -3.10 -16.48 12.32
C THR A 2 -4.42 -16.07 11.67
N THR A 3 -5.39 -15.60 12.45
CA THR A 3 -6.69 -15.12 11.95
C THR A 3 -6.95 -13.67 12.33
N MET A 4 -7.96 -13.04 11.73
CA MET A 4 -8.43 -11.71 12.14
C MET A 4 -8.83 -11.67 13.62
N ASP A 5 -9.53 -12.72 14.08
CA ASP A 5 -9.91 -12.88 15.50
C ASP A 5 -8.69 -13.01 16.43
N ASP A 6 -7.66 -13.76 16.01
CA ASP A 6 -6.42 -13.88 16.77
C ASP A 6 -5.71 -12.53 16.89
N ILE A 7 -5.69 -11.75 15.81
CA ILE A 7 -5.09 -10.40 15.79
C ILE A 7 -5.84 -9.50 16.77
N MET A 8 -7.18 -9.43 16.70
CA MET A 8 -8.00 -8.66 17.65
C MET A 8 -7.71 -9.09 19.09
N LYS A 9 -7.69 -10.40 19.36
CA LYS A 9 -7.43 -10.93 20.70
C LYS A 9 -6.06 -10.52 21.24
N VAL A 10 -5.00 -10.59 20.42
CA VAL A 10 -3.67 -10.16 20.85
C VAL A 10 -3.61 -8.65 21.04
N MET A 11 -4.25 -7.86 20.16
CA MET A 11 -4.35 -6.41 20.35
C MET A 11 -5.01 -6.05 21.69
N LEU A 12 -6.09 -6.75 22.06
CA LEU A 12 -6.75 -6.58 23.36
C LEU A 12 -5.87 -6.99 24.53
N GLN A 13 -5.11 -8.09 24.42
CA GLN A 13 -4.14 -8.50 25.44
C GLN A 13 -3.03 -7.46 25.64
N VAL A 14 -2.52 -6.88 24.56
CA VAL A 14 -1.55 -5.78 24.62
C VAL A 14 -2.18 -4.56 25.29
N LYS A 15 -3.43 -4.21 24.95
CA LYS A 15 -4.13 -3.09 25.60
C LYS A 15 -4.30 -3.29 27.11
N GLU A 16 -4.62 -4.52 27.53
CA GLU A 16 -4.76 -4.85 28.95
C GLU A 16 -3.42 -4.80 29.68
N ALA A 17 -2.36 -5.35 29.09
CA ALA A 17 -1.03 -5.41 29.68
C ALA A 17 -0.31 -4.04 29.67
N TYR A 18 -0.58 -3.21 28.66
CA TYR A 18 0.05 -1.91 28.44
C TYR A 18 -1.01 -0.83 28.14
N PRO A 19 -1.79 -0.37 29.15
CA PRO A 19 -2.93 0.53 28.93
C PRO A 19 -2.57 1.86 28.27
N ASP A 20 -1.37 2.36 28.53
CA ASP A 20 -0.85 3.63 28.00
C ASP A 20 -0.19 3.48 26.61
N MET A 21 0.07 2.23 26.16
CA MET A 21 0.60 1.98 24.83
C MET A 21 -0.50 2.12 23.78
N GLN A 22 -0.13 2.67 22.65
CA GLN A 22 -0.99 2.71 21.50
C GLN A 22 -0.92 1.38 20.74
N VAL A 23 -1.96 0.57 20.76
CA VAL A 23 -1.84 -0.78 20.17
C VAL A 23 -1.62 -0.72 18.66
N VAL A 24 -2.37 0.13 17.95
CA VAL A 24 -2.25 0.32 16.50
C VAL A 24 -1.92 1.77 16.18
N ASN A 25 -0.83 2.00 15.45
CA ASN A 25 -0.47 3.31 14.91
C ASN A 25 -1.26 3.64 13.65
N ALA A 26 -2.46 4.19 13.85
CA ALA A 26 -3.30 4.77 12.82
C ALA A 26 -2.84 6.17 12.35
N GLY A 27 -1.60 6.56 12.65
CA GLY A 27 -1.06 7.90 12.42
C GLY A 27 -0.61 8.13 11.00
N ASN A 28 -0.33 7.07 10.25
CA ASN A 28 0.23 7.16 8.91
C ASN A 28 -0.87 7.49 7.89
N PRO A 29 -0.99 8.73 7.38
CA PRO A 29 -2.11 9.13 6.51
C PRO A 29 -2.13 8.36 5.18
N THR A 30 -1.00 7.81 4.74
CA THR A 30 -0.89 7.06 3.48
C THR A 30 -1.46 5.64 3.61
N TRP A 31 -1.28 5.00 4.77
CA TRP A 31 -1.54 3.56 4.96
C TRP A 31 -2.58 3.27 6.05
N ARG A 32 -3.12 4.30 6.68
CA ARG A 32 -4.01 4.25 7.85
C ARG A 32 -5.07 3.17 7.75
N LEU A 33 -4.97 2.18 8.63
CA LEU A 33 -5.92 1.10 8.86
C LEU A 33 -6.22 0.29 7.59
N ARG A 34 -5.37 0.44 6.56
CA ARG A 34 -5.59 -0.14 5.24
C ARG A 34 -5.47 -1.66 5.27
N PRO A 35 -4.43 -2.29 5.86
CA PRO A 35 -4.30 -3.75 5.87
C PRO A 35 -5.53 -4.46 6.43
N PHE A 36 -6.14 -3.95 7.50
CA PHE A 36 -7.35 -4.55 8.09
C PHE A 36 -8.53 -4.57 7.11
N LYS A 37 -8.73 -3.49 6.33
CA LYS A 37 -9.74 -3.45 5.27
C LYS A 37 -9.40 -4.35 4.10
N GLU A 38 -8.12 -4.38 3.69
CA GLU A 38 -7.69 -5.24 2.59
C GLU A 38 -7.92 -6.71 2.93
N TRP A 39 -7.54 -7.15 4.14
CA TRP A 39 -7.74 -8.53 4.59
C TRP A 39 -9.22 -8.92 4.71
N MET A 40 -10.14 -7.96 4.72
CA MET A 40 -11.60 -8.19 4.66
C MET A 40 -12.16 -8.09 3.23
N GLY A 41 -11.31 -7.91 2.22
CA GLY A 41 -11.69 -7.93 0.80
C GLY A 41 -11.91 -6.54 0.20
N ASN A 42 -11.61 -5.47 0.94
CA ASN A 42 -11.74 -4.08 0.48
C ASN A 42 -10.36 -3.48 0.13
N SER A 43 -9.69 -4.06 -0.88
CA SER A 43 -8.26 -3.84 -1.15
C SER A 43 -7.92 -2.95 -2.34
N ASN A 44 -8.91 -2.41 -3.05
CA ASN A 44 -8.73 -1.50 -4.17
C ASN A 44 -9.90 -0.53 -4.27
N ASP A 45 -9.74 0.61 -4.96
CA ASP A 45 -10.82 1.60 -5.13
C ASP A 45 -12.01 1.06 -5.94
N PHE A 46 -11.75 0.10 -6.83
CA PHE A 46 -12.78 -0.59 -7.62
C PHE A 46 -12.63 -2.11 -7.50
N LEU A 47 -13.76 -2.81 -7.44
CA LEU A 47 -13.85 -4.26 -7.28
C LEU A 47 -14.85 -4.83 -8.28
N TYR A 48 -14.72 -6.12 -8.59
CA TYR A 48 -15.77 -6.87 -9.27
C TYR A 48 -16.82 -7.34 -8.25
N ASP A 49 -18.10 -7.12 -8.55
CA ASP A 49 -19.20 -7.75 -7.82
C ASP A 49 -19.41 -9.22 -8.26
N GLU A 50 -20.32 -9.94 -7.60
CA GLU A 50 -20.61 -11.34 -7.92
C GLU A 50 -21.14 -11.57 -9.35
N ASN A 51 -21.64 -10.52 -10.01
CA ASN A 51 -22.16 -10.57 -11.37
C ASN A 51 -21.11 -10.14 -12.41
N GLY A 52 -19.91 -9.76 -11.99
CA GLY A 52 -18.85 -9.26 -12.84
C GLY A 52 -18.98 -7.77 -13.22
N ASN A 53 -19.89 -7.02 -12.59
CA ASN A 53 -19.92 -5.57 -12.71
C ASN A 53 -18.78 -4.96 -11.90
N VAL A 54 -18.36 -3.75 -12.27
CA VAL A 54 -17.32 -3.02 -11.54
C VAL A 54 -17.96 -1.99 -10.64
N ILE A 55 -17.73 -2.13 -9.33
CA ILE A 55 -18.27 -1.26 -8.31
C ILE A 55 -17.16 -0.52 -7.57
N TYR A 56 -17.46 0.68 -7.12
CA TYR A 56 -16.64 1.40 -6.18
C TYR A 56 -16.59 0.64 -4.85
N CYS A 57 -15.41 0.48 -4.27
CA CYS A 57 -15.20 -0.44 -3.16
C CYS A 57 -16.01 -0.08 -1.90
N ASP A 58 -16.29 1.21 -1.68
CA ASP A 58 -17.03 1.64 -0.50
C ASP A 58 -18.52 1.30 -0.59
N THR A 59 -19.01 0.81 -1.74
CA THR A 59 -20.38 0.30 -1.89
C THR A 59 -20.47 -1.23 -1.79
N ALA A 60 -19.35 -1.91 -1.49
CA ALA A 60 -19.32 -3.37 -1.32
C ALA A 60 -19.60 -3.77 0.13
N ASP A 61 -20.12 -4.99 0.35
CA ASP A 61 -20.35 -5.52 1.70
C ASP A 61 -19.05 -5.61 2.52
N SER A 62 -17.92 -5.91 1.86
CA SER A 62 -16.59 -5.94 2.46
C SER A 62 -16.16 -4.59 3.07
N PHE A 63 -16.70 -3.47 2.56
CA PHE A 63 -16.46 -2.16 3.16
C PHE A 63 -17.14 -2.02 4.50
N TYR A 64 -18.41 -2.44 4.62
CA TYR A 64 -19.14 -2.43 5.89
C TYR A 64 -18.38 -3.22 6.95
N ASP A 65 -18.00 -4.46 6.63
CA ASP A 65 -17.28 -5.34 7.55
C ASP A 65 -15.93 -4.74 7.97
N GLY A 66 -15.17 -4.21 7.00
CA GLY A 66 -13.88 -3.56 7.23
C GLY A 66 -13.96 -2.36 8.16
N VAL A 67 -14.87 -1.42 7.90
CA VAL A 67 -15.01 -0.22 8.75
C VAL A 67 -15.68 -0.54 10.09
N LYS A 68 -16.50 -1.59 10.16
CA LYS A 68 -17.05 -2.09 11.42
C LYS A 68 -15.97 -2.67 12.32
N TYR A 69 -15.09 -3.50 11.77
CA TYR A 69 -13.94 -4.06 12.50
C TYR A 69 -13.03 -2.94 13.03
N ILE A 70 -12.75 -1.92 12.21
CA ILE A 70 -11.99 -0.75 12.64
C ILE A 70 -12.71 0.03 13.76
N ASN A 71 -14.03 0.20 13.66
CA ASN A 71 -14.80 0.84 14.73
C ASN A 71 -14.74 0.04 16.04
N GLU A 72 -14.76 -1.29 15.97
CA GLU A 72 -14.52 -2.15 17.14
C GLU A 72 -13.13 -1.95 17.73
N MET A 73 -12.10 -1.83 16.90
CA MET A 73 -10.75 -1.49 17.36
C MET A 73 -10.72 -0.15 18.10
N TYR A 74 -11.40 0.87 17.57
CA TYR A 74 -11.51 2.19 18.20
C TYR A 74 -12.21 2.13 19.56
N ARG A 75 -13.38 1.49 19.62
CA ARG A 75 -14.18 1.38 20.85
C ARG A 75 -13.48 0.57 21.96
N ASN A 76 -12.56 -0.32 21.59
CA ASN A 76 -11.69 -1.04 22.52
C ASN A 76 -10.40 -0.26 22.87
N GLY A 77 -10.24 0.98 22.39
CA GLY A 77 -9.12 1.85 22.70
C GLY A 77 -7.78 1.38 22.10
N LEU A 78 -7.82 0.66 20.98
CA LEU A 78 -6.62 0.16 20.30
C LEU A 78 -5.87 1.27 19.54
N PHE A 79 -6.58 2.34 19.16
CA PHE A 79 -6.02 3.60 18.65
C PHE A 79 -6.87 4.78 19.14
N SER A 80 -6.40 6.01 18.93
CA SER A 80 -7.06 7.25 19.38
C SER A 80 -7.39 8.21 18.23
N GLU A 81 -8.30 9.15 18.45
CA GLU A 81 -8.59 10.23 17.50
C GLU A 81 -7.38 11.12 17.24
N GLU A 82 -6.52 11.34 18.24
CA GLU A 82 -5.26 12.09 18.07
C GLU A 82 -4.40 11.47 16.97
N ASN A 83 -4.45 10.15 16.85
CA ASN A 83 -3.72 9.43 15.82
C ASN A 83 -4.31 9.64 14.43
N LEU A 84 -5.64 9.70 14.32
CA LEU A 84 -6.31 10.03 13.06
C LEU A 84 -6.04 11.48 12.62
N ALA A 85 -5.70 12.38 13.54
CA ALA A 85 -5.38 13.77 13.26
C ALA A 85 -3.96 13.98 12.69
N ILE A 86 -3.11 12.95 12.67
CA ILE A 86 -1.77 13.03 12.09
C ILE A 86 -1.90 13.08 10.56
N ILE A 87 -1.22 14.06 9.95
CA ILE A 87 -1.28 14.30 8.49
C ILE A 87 0.08 14.10 7.82
N ASN A 88 1.10 13.65 8.56
CA ASN A 88 2.44 13.40 8.06
C ASN A 88 2.91 11.98 8.46
N GLU A 89 3.40 11.23 7.48
CA GLU A 89 3.97 9.89 7.68
C GLU A 89 5.18 9.90 8.62
N ASP A 90 6.03 10.93 8.57
CA ASP A 90 7.22 11.02 9.43
C ASP A 90 6.85 11.12 10.92
N ASP A 91 5.77 11.84 11.26
CA ASP A 91 5.32 11.96 12.65
C ASP A 91 4.86 10.61 13.20
N ALA A 92 4.10 9.85 12.41
CA ALA A 92 3.68 8.49 12.76
C ALA A 92 4.88 7.55 12.88
N LYS A 93 5.86 7.67 11.98
CA LYS A 93 7.10 6.89 12.03
C LYS A 93 7.90 7.19 13.29
N GLN A 94 8.03 8.45 13.70
CA GLN A 94 8.73 8.81 14.94
C GLN A 94 8.02 8.24 16.18
N GLN A 95 6.69 8.15 16.20
CA GLN A 95 5.98 7.47 17.28
C GLN A 95 6.36 5.98 17.37
N ALA A 96 6.43 5.29 16.23
CA ALA A 96 6.86 3.90 16.18
C ALA A 96 8.33 3.72 16.63
N LEU A 97 9.25 4.56 16.13
CA LEU A 97 10.67 4.51 16.48
C LEU A 97 10.95 4.78 17.97
N ASN A 98 10.04 5.44 18.68
CA ASN A 98 10.12 5.69 20.11
C ASN A 98 9.37 4.64 20.96
N GLY A 99 8.85 3.57 20.34
CA GLY A 99 8.17 2.48 21.04
C GLY A 99 6.78 2.84 21.56
N ASN A 100 6.13 3.85 20.99
CA ASN A 100 4.79 4.28 21.44
C ASN A 100 3.70 3.31 20.98
N CYS A 101 3.99 2.41 20.03
CA CYS A 101 3.01 1.50 19.48
C CYS A 101 3.45 0.05 19.34
N PHE A 102 2.46 -0.86 19.26
CA PHE A 102 2.67 -2.30 19.05
C PHE A 102 2.58 -2.72 17.58
N ILE A 103 1.63 -2.15 16.83
CA ILE A 103 1.47 -2.34 15.38
C ILE A 103 1.73 -1.01 14.69
N TYR A 104 2.58 -1.02 13.66
CA TYR A 104 2.89 0.13 12.83
C TYR A 104 2.66 -0.18 11.35
N GLU A 105 1.93 0.69 10.68
CA GLU A 105 1.57 0.54 9.26
C GLU A 105 2.59 1.27 8.38
N TRP A 106 3.30 0.48 7.58
CA TRP A 106 4.34 0.99 6.69
C TRP A 106 4.62 0.03 5.52
N ASN A 107 5.65 0.34 4.73
CA ASN A 107 6.11 -0.49 3.63
C ASN A 107 6.62 -1.84 4.14
N ALA A 108 5.84 -2.90 3.93
CA ALA A 108 6.23 -4.27 4.27
C ALA A 108 7.27 -4.82 3.28
N ARG A 109 8.55 -4.57 3.56
CA ARG A 109 9.70 -5.12 2.82
C ARG A 109 10.83 -5.52 3.77
N PRO A 110 11.62 -6.57 3.48
CA PRO A 110 12.71 -7.02 4.36
C PRO A 110 13.72 -5.92 4.75
N ASN A 111 14.10 -5.07 3.78
CA ASN A 111 15.03 -3.97 4.03
C ASN A 111 14.42 -2.88 4.92
N GLN A 112 13.14 -2.56 4.73
CA GLN A 112 12.41 -1.59 5.55
C GLN A 112 12.23 -2.12 6.98
N LEU A 113 12.00 -3.42 7.16
CA LEU A 113 11.99 -4.06 8.47
C LEU A 113 13.34 -3.95 9.17
N THR A 114 14.44 -4.21 8.44
CA THR A 114 15.81 -4.06 8.95
C THR A 114 16.11 -2.62 9.35
N GLN A 115 15.72 -1.65 8.52
CA GLN A 115 15.87 -0.21 8.81
C GLN A 115 15.04 0.19 10.03
N LEU A 116 13.79 -0.26 10.12
CA LEU A 116 12.91 0.03 11.26
C LEU A 116 13.52 -0.50 12.56
N ASN A 117 13.99 -1.75 12.57
CA ASN A 117 14.69 -2.34 13.70
C ASN A 117 15.95 -1.56 14.09
N THR A 118 16.82 -1.27 13.12
CA THR A 118 18.07 -0.54 13.35
C THR A 118 17.80 0.85 13.95
N GLU A 119 16.82 1.59 13.43
CA GLU A 119 16.48 2.92 13.93
C GLU A 119 15.79 2.86 15.30
N THR A 120 14.85 1.93 15.53
CA THR A 120 14.20 1.78 16.84
C THR A 120 15.21 1.40 17.92
N GLN A 121 16.17 0.51 17.61
CA GLN A 121 17.19 0.05 18.56
C GLN A 121 18.17 1.13 19.02
N LYS A 122 18.28 2.25 18.29
CA LYS A 122 19.02 3.44 18.78
C LYS A 122 18.35 4.06 20.01
N ASN A 123 17.03 3.93 20.13
CA ASN A 123 16.24 4.45 21.25
C ASN A 123 15.90 3.36 22.26
N ILE A 124 15.62 2.14 21.80
CA ILE A 124 15.17 0.99 22.60
C ILE A 124 15.98 -0.26 22.19
N PRO A 125 17.17 -0.50 22.79
CA PRO A 125 18.12 -1.51 22.31
C PRO A 125 17.58 -2.94 22.13
N ASP A 126 16.60 -3.33 22.94
CA ASP A 126 16.00 -4.68 22.93
C ASP A 126 14.70 -4.76 22.11
N ALA A 127 14.31 -3.67 21.42
CA ALA A 127 13.11 -3.68 20.58
C ALA A 127 13.31 -4.49 19.30
N GLU A 128 12.25 -5.16 18.88
CA GLU A 128 12.19 -5.93 17.65
C GLU A 128 10.81 -5.79 17.01
N TRP A 129 10.82 -5.45 15.73
CA TRP A 129 9.69 -5.47 14.82
C TRP A 129 9.72 -6.76 14.00
N ALA A 130 8.54 -7.29 13.72
CA ALA A 130 8.31 -8.38 12.78
C ALA A 130 7.23 -7.98 11.76
N CYS A 131 7.21 -8.64 10.61
CA CYS A 131 6.11 -8.49 9.67
C CYS A 131 4.82 -9.08 10.28
N LEU A 132 3.71 -8.35 10.18
CA LEU A 132 2.39 -8.91 10.46
C LEU A 132 1.90 -9.60 9.18
N GLU A 133 1.93 -10.93 9.20
CA GLU A 133 1.56 -11.76 8.06
C GLU A 133 0.10 -11.59 7.66
N VAL A 134 -0.21 -11.80 6.38
CA VAL A 134 -1.60 -11.85 5.89
C VAL A 134 -2.33 -12.99 6.60
N PRO A 135 -3.48 -12.74 7.26
CA PRO A 135 -4.21 -13.77 8.01
C PRO A 135 -4.70 -14.93 7.14
N ASP A 136 -4.76 -16.12 7.72
CA ASP A 136 -5.21 -17.36 7.09
C ASP A 136 -6.70 -17.30 6.69
N ASP A 137 -7.49 -16.46 7.36
CA ASP A 137 -8.90 -16.18 7.07
C ASP A 137 -9.12 -14.88 6.28
N ALA A 138 -8.06 -14.18 5.87
CA ALA A 138 -8.18 -13.02 4.98
C ALA A 138 -8.97 -13.38 3.71
N ALA A 139 -9.83 -12.47 3.27
CA ALA A 139 -10.60 -12.59 2.03
C ALA A 139 -9.70 -12.56 0.79
N ALA A 140 -10.29 -12.85 -0.37
CA ALA A 140 -9.64 -12.61 -1.65
C ALA A 140 -9.39 -11.11 -1.83
N MET A 141 -8.17 -10.75 -2.23
CA MET A 141 -7.75 -9.36 -2.36
C MET A 141 -7.49 -9.04 -3.83
N THR A 142 -8.06 -7.93 -4.27
CA THR A 142 -7.79 -7.32 -5.57
C THR A 142 -6.63 -6.36 -5.48
N ARG A 143 -5.61 -6.55 -6.31
CA ARG A 143 -4.64 -5.51 -6.68
C ARG A 143 -4.99 -4.98 -8.05
N ALA A 144 -4.86 -3.69 -8.22
CA ALA A 144 -4.88 -3.03 -9.51
C ALA A 144 -3.77 -1.99 -9.45
N ASN A 145 -2.78 -2.14 -10.33
CA ASN A 145 -1.68 -1.19 -10.46
C ASN A 145 -1.30 -1.06 -11.93
N ALA A 146 -1.12 0.18 -12.39
CA ALA A 146 -0.59 0.50 -13.70
C ALA A 146 0.81 1.14 -13.62
N GLY A 147 1.40 1.17 -12.42
CA GLY A 147 2.60 1.94 -12.08
C GLY A 147 2.24 3.26 -11.40
N TRP A 148 3.23 3.85 -10.70
CA TRP A 148 3.04 5.06 -9.90
C TRP A 148 3.79 6.28 -10.43
N SER A 149 4.72 6.10 -11.38
CA SER A 149 5.51 7.19 -11.96
C SER A 149 5.38 7.23 -13.48
N GLY A 150 5.39 8.45 -14.03
CA GLY A 150 5.34 8.70 -15.47
C GLY A 150 6.45 9.66 -15.89
N VAL A 151 6.99 9.46 -17.10
CA VAL A 151 8.00 10.32 -17.70
C VAL A 151 7.44 11.04 -18.92
N PHE A 152 7.72 12.35 -19.02
CA PHE A 152 7.24 13.18 -20.12
C PHE A 152 8.38 13.99 -20.73
N ILE A 153 8.41 14.08 -22.06
CA ILE A 153 9.27 15.03 -22.78
C ILE A 153 8.50 16.34 -22.92
N SER A 154 9.00 17.39 -22.25
CA SER A 154 8.40 18.73 -22.34
C SER A 154 8.38 19.24 -23.79
N LYS A 155 7.31 19.97 -24.15
CA LYS A 155 7.22 20.71 -25.43
C LYS A 155 8.38 21.70 -25.65
N ASN A 156 9.06 22.10 -24.58
CA ASN A 156 10.20 23.02 -24.62
C ASN A 156 11.57 22.31 -24.74
N CYS A 157 11.60 20.97 -24.76
CA CYS A 157 12.85 20.21 -24.91
C CYS A 157 13.55 20.59 -26.21
N LYS A 158 14.80 21.03 -26.12
CA LYS A 158 15.58 21.48 -27.29
C LYS A 158 16.00 20.32 -28.20
N ASN A 159 16.03 19.10 -27.67
CA ASN A 159 16.39 17.91 -28.42
C ASN A 159 15.53 16.71 -27.98
N PRO A 160 14.25 16.65 -28.39
CA PRO A 160 13.35 15.56 -28.03
C PRO A 160 13.82 14.20 -28.58
N GLU A 161 14.56 14.19 -29.70
CA GLU A 161 15.12 12.97 -30.27
C GLU A 161 16.20 12.35 -29.35
N ALA A 162 17.08 13.19 -28.78
CA ALA A 162 18.03 12.70 -27.78
C ALA A 162 17.33 12.25 -26.49
N ALA A 163 16.31 13.00 -26.04
CA ALA A 163 15.55 12.65 -24.85
C ALA A 163 14.86 11.28 -24.98
N ILE A 164 14.18 11.02 -26.11
CA ILE A 164 13.53 9.73 -26.31
C ILE A 164 14.52 8.57 -26.45
N LYS A 165 15.72 8.80 -26.98
CA LYS A 165 16.79 7.78 -27.02
C LYS A 165 17.26 7.39 -25.61
N VAL A 166 17.37 8.35 -24.68
CA VAL A 166 17.71 8.06 -23.27
C VAL A 166 16.59 7.26 -22.60
N ILE A 167 15.33 7.67 -22.78
CA ILE A 167 14.18 6.93 -22.23
C ILE A 167 14.13 5.51 -22.82
N SER A 168 14.37 5.37 -24.13
CA SER A 168 14.41 4.06 -24.78
C SER A 168 15.54 3.17 -24.26
N TYR A 169 16.69 3.74 -23.91
CA TYR A 169 17.78 3.00 -23.27
C TYR A 169 17.38 2.55 -21.86
N LEU A 170 16.81 3.44 -21.05
CA LEU A 170 16.35 3.10 -19.70
C LEU A 170 15.21 2.08 -19.68
N ASN A 171 14.41 2.02 -20.73
CA ASN A 171 13.38 0.99 -20.90
C ASN A 171 13.93 -0.36 -21.40
N SER A 172 15.21 -0.44 -21.74
CA SER A 172 15.88 -1.73 -22.01
C SER A 172 16.24 -2.41 -20.68
N GLU A 173 16.47 -3.72 -20.73
CA GLU A 173 16.91 -4.51 -19.56
C GLU A 173 18.20 -3.96 -18.96
N GLU A 174 19.20 -3.66 -19.78
CA GLU A 174 20.47 -3.06 -19.35
C GLU A 174 20.23 -1.71 -18.63
N GLY A 175 19.42 -0.84 -19.23
CA GLY A 175 19.18 0.49 -18.70
C GLY A 175 18.39 0.49 -17.39
N ARG A 176 17.35 -0.35 -17.28
CA ARG A 176 16.55 -0.45 -16.04
C ARG A 176 17.34 -1.12 -14.91
N HIS A 177 18.15 -2.14 -15.20
CA HIS A 177 19.04 -2.73 -14.20
C HIS A 177 20.12 -1.74 -13.77
N LEU A 178 20.70 -0.96 -14.70
CA LEU A 178 21.66 0.08 -14.35
C LEU A 178 21.04 1.13 -13.41
N ALA A 179 19.81 1.56 -13.71
CA ALA A 179 19.08 2.54 -12.94
C ALA A 179 18.74 2.06 -11.52
N LEU A 180 18.43 0.77 -11.35
CA LEU A 180 17.88 0.23 -10.11
C LEU A 180 18.90 -0.55 -9.27
N TRP A 181 19.73 -1.36 -9.92
CA TRP A 181 20.67 -2.29 -9.29
C TRP A 181 22.11 -1.78 -9.28
N GLY A 182 22.48 -0.92 -10.23
CA GLY A 182 23.82 -0.35 -10.37
C GLY A 182 24.62 -0.94 -11.53
N ARG A 183 25.96 -0.96 -11.44
CA ARG A 183 26.84 -1.39 -12.54
C ARG A 183 27.07 -2.91 -12.47
N GLU A 184 26.68 -3.63 -13.51
CA GLU A 184 26.95 -5.07 -13.62
C GLU A 184 28.46 -5.36 -13.58
N GLY A 185 28.86 -6.39 -12.84
CA GLY A 185 30.25 -6.78 -12.60
C GLY A 185 30.97 -5.95 -11.52
N ILE A 186 30.33 -4.91 -10.97
CA ILE A 186 30.87 -4.09 -9.88
C ILE A 186 29.91 -4.11 -8.68
N ASP A 187 28.68 -3.67 -8.90
CA ASP A 187 27.67 -3.50 -7.86
C ASP A 187 26.79 -4.74 -7.73
N TYR A 188 26.59 -5.48 -8.84
CA TYR A 188 25.92 -6.77 -8.85
C TYR A 188 26.46 -7.68 -9.97
N THR A 189 26.18 -8.98 -9.86
CA THR A 189 26.31 -9.97 -10.95
C THR A 189 25.01 -10.75 -11.09
N LEU A 190 24.76 -11.38 -12.24
CA LEU A 190 23.60 -12.24 -12.41
C LEU A 190 23.91 -13.67 -11.96
N THR A 191 23.00 -14.23 -11.17
CA THR A 191 22.97 -15.67 -10.83
C THR A 191 22.57 -16.50 -12.05
N GLU A 192 22.71 -17.83 -11.96
CA GLU A 192 22.29 -18.75 -13.04
C GLU A 192 20.79 -18.62 -13.40
N ASN A 193 19.97 -18.16 -12.46
CA ASN A 193 18.53 -17.97 -12.63
C ASN A 193 18.16 -16.57 -13.12
N GLY A 194 19.14 -15.69 -13.36
CA GLY A 194 18.92 -14.31 -13.82
C GLY A 194 18.55 -13.31 -12.72
N ALA A 195 18.57 -13.72 -11.43
CA ALA A 195 18.42 -12.80 -10.31
C ALA A 195 19.76 -12.09 -10.01
N PRO A 196 19.75 -10.82 -9.56
CA PRO A 196 20.97 -10.13 -9.16
C PRO A 196 21.53 -10.70 -7.85
N SER A 197 22.84 -10.80 -7.76
CA SER A 197 23.59 -10.97 -6.52
C SER A 197 24.44 -9.73 -6.30
N PHE A 198 24.14 -8.98 -5.26
CA PHE A 198 24.74 -7.67 -4.98
C PHE A 198 26.08 -7.81 -4.25
N SER A 199 26.98 -6.85 -4.49
CA SER A 199 28.27 -6.82 -3.79
C SER A 199 28.11 -6.46 -2.31
N GLU A 200 29.07 -6.86 -1.47
CA GLU A 200 29.06 -6.53 -0.02
C GLU A 200 28.95 -5.01 0.23
N GLU A 201 29.65 -4.22 -0.60
CA GLU A 201 29.64 -2.75 -0.51
C GLU A 201 28.27 -2.14 -0.86
N TRP A 202 27.53 -2.80 -1.76
CA TRP A 202 26.15 -2.42 -2.09
C TRP A 202 25.20 -2.81 -0.96
N GLN A 203 25.29 -4.05 -0.46
CA GLN A 203 24.45 -4.57 0.62
C GLN A 203 24.61 -3.77 1.91
N GLU A 204 25.82 -3.33 2.24
CA GLU A 204 26.06 -2.49 3.40
C GLU A 204 25.43 -1.09 3.25
N ALA A 205 25.53 -0.48 2.07
CA ALA A 205 24.86 0.79 1.80
C ALA A 205 23.33 0.66 1.89
N TYR A 206 22.77 -0.47 1.47
CA TYR A 206 21.32 -0.70 1.45
C TYR A 206 20.66 -0.69 2.85
N LYS A 207 21.46 -0.88 3.91
CA LYS A 207 21.01 -0.77 5.32
C LYS A 207 20.72 0.67 5.74
N ASP A 208 21.28 1.67 5.05
CA ASP A 208 21.07 3.10 5.32
C ASP A 208 20.54 3.80 4.06
N SER A 209 19.29 4.25 4.11
CA SER A 209 18.62 4.86 2.95
C SER A 209 19.35 6.10 2.41
N LYS A 210 20.02 6.87 3.27
CA LYS A 210 20.76 8.05 2.87
C LYS A 210 22.03 7.65 2.12
N VAL A 211 22.82 6.72 2.66
CA VAL A 211 24.04 6.22 2.01
C VAL A 211 23.69 5.59 0.66
N MET A 212 22.64 4.78 0.63
CA MET A 212 22.16 4.14 -0.59
C MET A 212 21.78 5.16 -1.68
N THR A 213 21.04 6.20 -1.30
CA THR A 213 20.63 7.27 -2.22
C THR A 213 21.81 8.08 -2.72
N GLU A 214 22.73 8.49 -1.83
CA GLU A 214 23.88 9.33 -2.19
C GLU A 214 24.86 8.61 -3.13
N LYS A 215 25.01 7.30 -2.96
CA LYS A 215 26.02 6.51 -3.69
C LYS A 215 25.48 5.83 -4.94
N TYR A 216 24.30 5.24 -4.86
CA TYR A 216 23.73 4.42 -5.92
C TYR A 216 22.48 5.04 -6.56
N ASN A 217 21.85 6.03 -5.91
CA ASN A 217 20.62 6.66 -6.38
C ASN A 217 19.54 5.63 -6.77
N ASN A 218 19.36 4.61 -5.94
CA ASN A 218 18.42 3.50 -6.17
C ASN A 218 16.94 3.91 -6.12
N GLY A 219 16.65 5.20 -5.98
CA GLY A 219 15.33 5.80 -6.17
C GLY A 219 15.04 6.23 -7.61
N TYR A 220 15.92 5.90 -8.56
CA TYR A 220 15.76 6.26 -9.97
C TYR A 220 14.91 5.23 -10.74
N PHE A 221 13.60 5.16 -10.44
CA PHE A 221 12.64 4.19 -10.98
C PHE A 221 12.19 4.46 -12.44
N LEU A 222 13.04 5.07 -13.26
CA LEU A 222 12.65 5.44 -14.62
C LEU A 222 12.57 4.19 -15.52
N CYS A 223 11.36 3.86 -15.99
CA CYS A 223 11.08 2.70 -16.85
C CYS A 223 11.38 1.33 -16.21
N THR A 224 11.43 1.26 -14.88
CA THR A 224 11.57 0.00 -14.13
C THR A 224 10.26 -0.78 -14.10
N THR A 225 10.35 -2.10 -13.96
CA THR A 225 9.18 -2.96 -13.74
C THR A 225 9.07 -3.37 -12.26
N GLU A 226 7.87 -3.76 -11.82
CA GLU A 226 7.68 -4.32 -10.47
C GLU A 226 8.51 -5.59 -10.23
N LEU A 227 8.85 -6.35 -11.30
CA LEU A 227 9.73 -7.51 -11.20
C LEU A 227 11.17 -7.10 -10.91
N ASP A 228 11.67 -6.04 -11.54
CA ASP A 228 13.03 -5.54 -11.26
C ASP A 228 13.13 -5.02 -9.82
N GLU A 229 12.08 -4.36 -9.35
CA GLU A 229 11.92 -3.95 -7.95
C GLU A 229 11.86 -5.15 -7.00
N LEU A 230 11.11 -6.19 -7.34
CA LEU A 230 11.04 -7.41 -6.53
C LEU A 230 12.43 -8.05 -6.36
N TYR A 231 13.20 -8.18 -7.45
CA TYR A 231 14.56 -8.71 -7.37
C TYR A 231 15.47 -7.84 -6.50
N LEU A 232 15.38 -6.51 -6.63
CA LEU A 232 16.10 -5.58 -5.76
C LEU A 232 15.78 -5.82 -4.28
N TYR A 233 14.52 -6.09 -3.94
CA TYR A 233 14.07 -6.20 -2.56
C TYR A 233 14.33 -7.56 -1.91
N TYR A 234 14.45 -8.65 -2.70
CA TYR A 234 14.41 -10.02 -2.17
C TYR A 234 15.60 -10.93 -2.56
N ALA A 235 16.41 -10.60 -3.57
CA ALA A 235 17.36 -11.56 -4.14
C ALA A 235 18.44 -12.09 -3.17
N ASP A 236 18.90 -11.26 -2.21
CA ASP A 236 19.92 -11.63 -1.20
C ASP A 236 19.35 -11.66 0.24
N VAL A 237 18.02 -11.79 0.38
CA VAL A 237 17.36 -11.81 1.70
C VAL A 237 17.32 -13.23 2.25
N ASP A 238 17.48 -13.38 3.57
CA ASP A 238 17.33 -14.66 4.27
C ASP A 238 15.97 -15.30 3.96
N PRO A 239 15.91 -16.57 3.49
CA PRO A 239 14.65 -17.25 3.17
C PRO A 239 13.64 -17.28 4.32
N GLU A 240 14.07 -17.31 5.59
CA GLU A 240 13.17 -17.25 6.74
C GLU A 240 12.49 -15.87 6.84
N VAL A 241 13.22 -14.80 6.54
CA VAL A 241 12.65 -13.45 6.47
C VAL A 241 11.69 -13.36 5.29
N VAL A 242 12.07 -13.85 4.10
CA VAL A 242 11.20 -13.87 2.91
C VAL A 242 9.89 -14.59 3.18
N ALA A 243 9.93 -15.75 3.85
CA ALA A 243 8.74 -16.55 4.17
C ALA A 243 7.67 -15.76 4.94
N SER A 244 8.08 -14.83 5.83
CA SER A 244 7.13 -13.97 6.57
C SER A 244 6.38 -12.96 5.68
N PHE A 245 6.97 -12.55 4.55
CA PHE A 245 6.36 -11.62 3.59
C PHE A 245 5.55 -12.34 2.49
N GLU A 246 5.75 -13.64 2.30
CA GLU A 246 5.10 -14.43 1.23
C GLU A 246 3.84 -15.17 1.68
N LYS A 247 3.59 -15.24 2.99
CA LYS A 247 2.45 -15.99 3.52
C LYS A 247 1.11 -15.47 2.98
N ASN A 248 0.27 -16.39 2.52
CA ASN A 248 -1.07 -16.16 1.98
C ASN A 248 -1.11 -15.14 0.82
N MET A 249 0.02 -14.96 0.11
CA MET A 249 0.07 -14.06 -1.05
C MET A 249 -0.72 -14.59 -2.25
N ASP A 250 -1.08 -15.88 -2.28
CA ASP A 250 -1.98 -16.49 -3.25
C ASP A 250 -3.42 -15.94 -3.19
N LYS A 251 -3.77 -15.24 -2.10
CA LYS A 251 -5.05 -14.54 -1.96
C LYS A 251 -5.13 -13.25 -2.79
N TYR A 252 -4.01 -12.73 -3.27
CA TYR A 252 -3.99 -11.56 -4.13
C TYR A 252 -4.19 -11.96 -5.60
N THR A 253 -5.15 -11.30 -6.27
CA THR A 253 -5.30 -11.36 -7.72
C THR A 253 -5.10 -9.98 -8.33
N ASN A 254 -4.35 -9.89 -9.42
CA ASN A 254 -4.07 -8.62 -10.10
C ASN A 254 -5.05 -8.39 -11.25
N TYR A 255 -5.72 -7.24 -11.23
CA TYR A 255 -6.66 -6.76 -12.24
C TYR A 255 -6.21 -5.35 -12.71
N PRO A 256 -5.12 -5.25 -13.48
CA PRO A 256 -4.56 -3.96 -13.90
C PRO A 256 -5.55 -3.11 -14.70
N GLU A 257 -6.51 -3.75 -15.37
CA GLU A 257 -7.56 -3.07 -16.12
C GLU A 257 -8.42 -2.12 -15.26
N LEU A 258 -8.58 -2.40 -13.97
CA LEU A 258 -9.36 -1.56 -13.06
C LEU A 258 -8.67 -0.20 -12.86
N SER A 259 -7.34 -0.17 -12.75
CA SER A 259 -6.57 1.08 -12.64
C SER A 259 -6.50 1.84 -13.95
N VAL A 260 -6.37 1.12 -15.07
CA VAL A 260 -6.28 1.76 -16.40
C VAL A 260 -7.63 2.32 -16.85
N ALA A 261 -8.75 1.75 -16.38
CA ALA A 261 -10.10 2.21 -16.68
C ALA A 261 -10.54 3.45 -15.88
N VAL A 262 -9.79 3.86 -14.83
CA VAL A 262 -10.14 5.01 -14.00
C VAL A 262 -10.36 6.26 -14.87
N PRO A 263 -11.48 6.98 -14.68
CA PRO A 263 -11.81 8.14 -15.52
C PRO A 263 -10.77 9.27 -15.37
N THR A 264 -10.55 10.02 -16.45
CA THR A 264 -9.70 11.21 -16.40
C THR A 264 -10.35 12.27 -15.52
N SER A 265 -9.54 13.05 -14.80
CA SER A 265 -10.02 14.01 -13.79
C SER A 265 -10.95 15.10 -14.32
N ASP A 266 -10.91 15.38 -15.62
CA ASP A 266 -11.70 16.40 -16.31
C ASP A 266 -12.98 15.85 -16.97
N SER A 267 -13.20 14.54 -16.93
CA SER A 267 -14.45 13.91 -17.38
C SER A 267 -15.54 13.99 -16.29
N ASP A 268 -16.81 13.94 -16.68
CA ASP A 268 -17.94 13.88 -15.73
C ASP A 268 -17.79 12.77 -14.67
N PRO A 269 -17.52 11.48 -15.03
CA PRO A 269 -17.25 10.44 -14.02
C PRO A 269 -15.98 10.69 -13.20
N GLY A 270 -14.96 11.37 -13.77
CA GLY A 270 -13.77 11.76 -13.02
C GLY A 270 -14.05 12.83 -11.96
N ILE A 271 -14.95 13.78 -12.25
CA ILE A 271 -15.41 14.78 -11.28
C ILE A 271 -16.18 14.09 -10.15
N ILE A 272 -17.04 13.11 -10.46
CA ILE A 272 -17.73 12.30 -9.45
C ILE A 272 -16.70 11.58 -8.56
N TYR A 273 -15.75 10.88 -9.17
CA TYR A 273 -14.72 10.14 -8.45
C TYR A 273 -13.90 11.05 -7.52
N ASN A 274 -13.47 12.22 -7.98
CA ASN A 274 -12.73 13.17 -7.16
C ASN A 274 -13.54 13.69 -5.96
N LYS A 275 -14.82 14.00 -6.15
CA LYS A 275 -15.70 14.42 -5.05
C LYS A 275 -15.87 13.34 -3.99
N ILE A 276 -15.97 12.08 -4.42
CA ILE A 276 -16.01 10.95 -3.49
C ILE A 276 -14.71 10.90 -2.68
N LYS A 277 -13.54 10.96 -3.33
CA LYS A 277 -12.24 10.94 -2.64
C LYS A 277 -12.07 12.10 -1.66
N GLU A 278 -12.49 13.30 -2.03
CA GLU A 278 -12.43 14.49 -1.16
C GLU A 278 -13.31 14.34 0.09
N ALA A 279 -14.47 13.69 -0.03
CA ALA A 279 -15.37 13.44 1.11
C ALA A 279 -14.91 12.25 1.98
N ARG A 280 -14.31 11.23 1.36
CA ARG A 280 -14.02 9.92 1.96
C ARG A 280 -13.31 10.02 3.30
N GLU A 281 -12.21 10.76 3.38
CA GLU A 281 -11.39 10.83 4.59
C GLU A 281 -12.18 11.31 5.82
N ALA A 282 -13.01 12.35 5.65
CA ALA A 282 -13.81 12.90 6.74
C ALA A 282 -14.92 11.93 7.17
N GLU A 283 -15.53 11.20 6.23
CA GLU A 283 -16.57 10.20 6.53
C GLU A 283 -15.99 8.95 7.18
N TYR A 284 -14.81 8.50 6.75
CA TYR A 284 -14.07 7.40 7.38
C TYR A 284 -13.76 7.70 8.85
N VAL A 285 -13.32 8.91 9.17
CA VAL A 285 -13.09 9.30 10.58
C VAL A 285 -14.37 9.11 11.41
N LYS A 286 -15.53 9.57 10.92
CA LYS A 286 -16.81 9.40 11.64
C LYS A 286 -17.19 7.92 11.81
N LEU A 287 -16.97 7.10 10.78
CA LEU A 287 -17.24 5.65 10.84
C LEU A 287 -16.36 4.98 11.89
N TYR A 288 -15.06 5.30 11.87
CA TYR A 288 -14.10 4.73 12.80
C TYR A 288 -14.41 5.13 14.24
N THR A 289 -14.83 6.39 14.47
CA THR A 289 -14.98 6.94 15.82
C THR A 289 -16.40 6.89 16.40
N ALA A 290 -17.36 6.32 15.68
CA ALA A 290 -18.73 6.15 16.18
C ALA A 290 -18.76 5.45 17.56
N ALA A 291 -19.47 6.02 18.53
CA ALA A 291 -19.37 5.59 19.93
C ALA A 291 -20.22 4.35 20.25
N SER A 292 -21.14 3.97 19.36
CA SER A 292 -22.06 2.86 19.55
C SER A 292 -22.44 2.21 18.22
N ASP A 293 -23.04 1.01 18.29
CA ASP A 293 -23.55 0.35 17.07
C ASP A 293 -24.67 1.16 16.40
N GLU A 294 -25.52 1.83 17.18
CA GLU A 294 -26.58 2.68 16.66
C GLU A 294 -26.01 3.91 15.92
N GLU A 295 -25.00 4.55 16.50
CA GLU A 295 -24.32 5.68 15.86
C GLU A 295 -23.55 5.24 14.61
N PHE A 296 -22.87 4.10 14.67
CA PHE A 296 -22.14 3.54 13.53
C PHE A 296 -23.08 3.29 12.35
N GLU A 297 -24.22 2.64 12.60
CA GLU A 297 -25.20 2.36 11.54
C GLU A 297 -25.74 3.66 10.93
N LYS A 298 -26.02 4.66 11.76
CA LYS A 298 -26.46 5.97 11.26
C LYS A 298 -25.40 6.63 10.38
N VAL A 299 -24.15 6.69 10.82
CA VAL A 299 -23.05 7.29 10.05
C VAL A 299 -22.80 6.53 8.76
N TYR A 300 -22.88 5.20 8.78
CA TYR A 300 -22.78 4.36 7.59
C TYR A 300 -23.88 4.68 6.57
N GLN A 301 -25.13 4.74 6.99
CA GLN A 301 -26.23 5.11 6.10
C GLN A 301 -26.10 6.55 5.59
N ASP A 302 -25.67 7.50 6.42
CA ASP A 302 -25.40 8.87 6.00
C ASP A 302 -24.32 8.92 4.90
N TYR A 303 -23.28 8.09 5.01
CA TYR A 303 -22.23 7.96 4.01
C TYR A 303 -22.72 7.31 2.71
N MET A 304 -23.48 6.22 2.78
CA MET A 304 -24.08 5.59 1.59
C MET A 304 -24.98 6.59 0.82
N ASN A 305 -25.83 7.32 1.54
CA ASN A 305 -26.67 8.38 0.97
C ASN A 305 -25.83 9.50 0.34
N LEU A 306 -24.69 9.85 0.93
CA LEU A 306 -23.76 10.82 0.35
C LEU A 306 -23.16 10.31 -0.96
N LEU A 307 -22.70 9.06 -1.01
CA LEU A 307 -22.16 8.45 -2.23
C LEU A 307 -23.18 8.43 -3.36
N GLU A 308 -24.43 8.03 -3.07
CA GLU A 308 -25.53 8.08 -4.03
C GLU A 308 -25.78 9.51 -4.53
N LYS A 309 -25.81 10.48 -3.63
CA LYS A 309 -26.00 11.90 -3.97
C LYS A 309 -24.86 12.47 -4.82
N ILE A 310 -23.62 12.02 -4.61
CA ILE A 310 -22.47 12.45 -5.42
C ILE A 310 -22.53 11.84 -6.82
N GLY A 311 -23.11 10.64 -6.97
CA GLY A 311 -23.28 9.96 -8.25
C GLY A 311 -22.52 8.64 -8.38
N VAL A 312 -22.26 7.92 -7.27
CA VAL A 312 -21.47 6.67 -7.30
C VAL A 312 -22.04 5.62 -8.27
N ASN A 313 -23.38 5.58 -8.46
CA ASN A 313 -24.02 4.66 -9.40
C ASN A 313 -23.67 4.97 -10.88
N GLU A 314 -23.50 6.24 -11.22
CA GLU A 314 -23.05 6.66 -12.55
C GLU A 314 -21.58 6.27 -12.76
N LEU A 315 -20.75 6.43 -11.72
CA LEU A 315 -19.35 5.99 -11.73
C LEU A 315 -19.24 4.46 -11.90
N ASN A 316 -20.04 3.68 -11.16
CA ASN A 316 -20.06 2.21 -11.28
C ASN A 316 -20.48 1.77 -12.68
N SER A 317 -21.49 2.43 -13.26
CA SER A 317 -21.94 2.15 -14.63
C SER A 317 -20.83 2.44 -15.64
N TYR A 318 -20.16 3.59 -15.53
CA TYR A 318 -19.03 3.94 -16.37
C TYR A 318 -17.91 2.90 -16.29
N MET A 319 -17.50 2.52 -15.08
CA MET A 319 -16.42 1.54 -14.89
C MET A 319 -16.80 0.17 -15.45
N THR A 320 -18.05 -0.26 -15.26
CA THR A 320 -18.56 -1.54 -15.79
C THR A 320 -18.52 -1.60 -17.32
N GLU A 321 -18.82 -0.49 -17.99
CA GLU A 321 -18.75 -0.39 -19.45
C GLU A 321 -17.31 -0.25 -19.96
N ARG A 322 -16.48 0.52 -19.25
CA ARG A 322 -15.11 0.87 -19.69
C ARG A 322 -14.11 -0.26 -19.52
N VAL A 323 -14.21 -1.04 -18.45
CA VAL A 323 -13.25 -2.10 -18.12
C VAL A 323 -13.13 -3.17 -19.21
N PRO A 324 -14.23 -3.69 -19.80
CA PRO A 324 -14.15 -4.59 -20.95
C PRO A 324 -13.38 -4.01 -22.14
N GLU A 325 -13.55 -2.72 -22.45
CA GLU A 325 -12.81 -2.05 -23.54
C GLU A 325 -11.30 -1.98 -23.25
N ILE A 326 -10.93 -1.77 -21.98
CA ILE A 326 -9.53 -1.78 -21.55
C ILE A 326 -8.92 -3.18 -21.68
N LYS A 327 -9.66 -4.23 -21.29
CA LYS A 327 -9.21 -5.62 -21.49
C LYS A 327 -8.93 -5.91 -22.96
N GLU A 328 -9.84 -5.51 -23.84
CA GLU A 328 -9.65 -5.69 -25.29
C GLU A 328 -8.45 -4.89 -25.82
N LEU A 329 -8.30 -3.63 -25.41
CA LEU A 329 -7.25 -2.74 -25.90
C LEU A 329 -5.84 -3.22 -25.54
N TYR A 330 -5.66 -3.76 -24.33
CA TYR A 330 -4.35 -4.17 -23.81
C TYR A 330 -4.12 -5.68 -23.84
N GLY A 331 -5.12 -6.47 -24.20
CA GLY A 331 -5.02 -7.93 -24.25
C GLY A 331 -4.82 -8.58 -22.89
N PHE A 332 -5.48 -8.03 -21.87
CA PHE A 332 -5.48 -8.58 -20.51
C PHE A 332 -6.26 -9.90 -20.41
#